data_AF-A0A520YJ85-F1
#
_entry.id   AF-A0A520YJ85-F1
#
_cell.length_a   1.000
_cell.length_b   1.000
_cell.length_c   1.000
_cell.angle_alpha   90.00
_cell.angle_beta   90.00
_cell.angle_gamma   90.00
#
_symmetry.space_group_name_H-M   'P 1'
#
loop_
_entity.id
_entity.type
_entity.pdbx_description
1 polymer ?
#
loop_
_entity_poly.entity_id
_entity_poly.type
_entity_poly.pdbx_seq_one_letter_code
_entity_poly.pdbx_strand_id
1 'polypeptide(L)'
;MARRLYAAGVKVRFRPKAAPGGVRITIGTESENSALLSVFGIAQDRPQGRRAAVTRDTGETAIVVEVDLDATEPKRRIDTGIGFYDHMLDQIAGHGGFGLTLACTGDRHIDGHHSIEDVALALGEALDTALGDRKGIGRFGFALPMDETSAEVLIDLSGRPFSKFEGNFRDEKVGDFPTQMTPHVFRSLADSMRAAIHVKVEGENDHHKVEACFKAFGRALRQGLAIGGGSVPSTKGVL
;
A
#
# COMPACT_ATOMS: atom_id res chain seq x y z
N MET A 1 4.51 -37.63 9.09
CA MET A 1 4.34 -36.31 9.72
C MET A 1 5.67 -35.68 10.17
N ALA A 2 6.40 -36.26 11.13
CA ALA A 2 7.63 -35.65 11.68
C ALA A 2 8.70 -35.25 10.64
N ARG A 3 8.93 -36.07 9.60
CA ARG A 3 9.86 -35.72 8.50
C ARG A 3 9.43 -34.46 7.73
N ARG A 4 8.13 -34.27 7.50
CA ARG A 4 7.59 -33.07 6.82
C ARG A 4 7.75 -31.83 7.70
N LEU A 5 7.56 -31.97 9.01
CA LEU A 5 7.77 -30.90 9.98
C LEU A 5 9.25 -30.46 10.03
N TYR A 6 10.19 -31.41 10.07
CA TYR A 6 11.62 -31.08 10.02
C TYR A 6 12.03 -30.39 8.72
N ALA A 7 11.52 -30.84 7.58
CA ALA A 7 11.81 -30.21 6.29
C ALA A 7 11.28 -28.77 6.21
N ALA A 8 10.20 -28.45 6.93
CA ALA A 8 9.65 -27.10 7.05
C ALA A 8 10.32 -26.25 8.15
N GLY A 9 11.44 -26.69 8.73
CA GLY A 9 12.14 -25.95 9.79
C GLY A 9 11.45 -25.99 11.16
N VAL A 10 10.36 -26.76 11.31
CA VAL A 10 9.63 -26.87 12.57
C VAL A 10 10.40 -27.76 13.57
N LYS A 11 10.68 -27.21 14.75
CA LYS A 11 11.32 -27.96 15.85
C LYS A 11 10.34 -28.96 16.47
N VAL A 12 10.58 -30.24 16.22
CA VAL A 12 9.81 -31.36 16.79
C VAL A 12 10.58 -32.02 17.93
N ARG A 13 9.90 -32.33 19.04
CA ARG A 13 10.46 -33.10 20.16
C ARG A 13 9.58 -34.30 20.47
N PHE A 14 10.21 -35.44 20.71
CA PHE A 14 9.54 -36.64 21.20
C PHE A 14 9.59 -36.67 22.73
N ARG A 15 8.42 -36.84 23.36
CA ARG A 15 8.28 -36.89 24.83
C ARG A 15 7.46 -38.13 25.20
N PRO A 16 8.03 -39.34 25.13
CA PRO A 16 7.28 -40.58 25.31
C PRO A 16 6.60 -40.71 26.68
N LYS A 17 7.11 -40.01 27.71
CA LYS A 17 6.49 -39.98 29.05
C LYS A 17 5.35 -38.97 29.20
N ALA A 18 5.32 -37.90 28.40
CA ALA A 18 4.33 -36.82 28.53
C ALA A 18 3.27 -36.82 27.41
N ALA A 19 3.61 -37.39 26.26
CA ALA A 19 2.71 -37.62 25.13
C ALA A 19 3.10 -38.94 24.45
N PRO A 20 2.69 -40.09 25.01
CA PRO A 20 2.96 -41.40 24.40
C PRO A 20 2.38 -41.46 22.98
N GLY A 21 3.21 -41.81 22.00
CA GLY A 21 2.82 -41.82 20.58
C GLY A 21 2.64 -40.44 19.93
N GLY A 22 2.81 -39.35 20.70
CA GLY A 22 2.65 -37.98 20.25
C GLY A 22 3.96 -37.27 19.92
N VAL A 23 3.84 -36.14 19.23
CA VAL A 23 4.92 -35.18 18.98
C VAL A 23 4.61 -33.88 19.71
N ARG A 24 5.62 -33.29 20.35
CA ARG A 24 5.53 -31.92 20.88
C ARG A 24 6.18 -30.99 19.86
N ILE A 25 5.43 -29.99 19.44
CA ILE A 25 5.91 -28.89 18.59
C ILE A 25 6.03 -27.64 19.47
N THR A 26 7.07 -26.85 19.25
CA THR A 26 7.21 -25.52 19.88
C THR A 26 6.96 -24.47 18.81
N ILE A 27 6.01 -23.58 19.08
CA ILE A 27 5.68 -22.43 18.24
C ILE A 27 6.01 -21.19 19.09
N GLY A 28 7.02 -20.44 18.69
CA GLY A 28 7.47 -19.22 19.37
C GLY A 28 7.39 -17.97 18.50
N THR A 29 7.28 -18.13 17.17
CA THR A 29 7.11 -17.02 16.23
C THR A 29 5.96 -17.28 15.26
N GLU A 30 5.49 -16.22 14.61
CA GLU A 30 4.46 -16.30 13.57
C GLU A 30 4.92 -17.13 12.36
N SER A 31 6.21 -17.03 12.00
CA SER A 31 6.82 -17.82 10.94
C SER A 31 6.81 -19.32 11.24
N GLU A 32 7.07 -19.71 12.49
CA GLU A 32 7.00 -21.11 12.94
C GLU A 32 5.56 -21.63 12.93
N ASN A 33 4.58 -20.77 13.25
CA ASN A 33 3.16 -21.11 13.17
C ASN A 33 2.72 -21.38 11.72
N SER A 34 3.12 -20.54 10.78
CA SER A 34 2.80 -20.73 9.35
C SER A 34 3.46 -21.95 8.73
N ALA A 35 4.74 -22.18 9.05
CA ALA A 35 5.45 -23.40 8.64
C ALA A 35 4.75 -24.65 9.17
N LEU A 36 4.21 -24.60 10.40
CA LEU A 36 3.43 -25.69 10.96
C LEU A 36 2.12 -25.92 10.21
N LEU A 37 1.32 -24.86 10.02
CA LEU A 37 -0.01 -24.92 9.41
C LEU A 37 0.07 -25.40 7.95
N SER A 38 1.08 -24.98 7.21
CA SER A 38 1.33 -25.47 5.84
C SER A 38 1.61 -26.97 5.79
N VAL A 39 2.34 -27.53 6.76
CA VAL A 39 2.58 -29.00 6.83
C VAL A 39 1.29 -29.77 7.08
N PHE A 40 0.34 -29.19 7.82
CA PHE A 40 -0.99 -29.76 8.03
C PHE A 40 -1.96 -29.51 6.87
N GLY A 41 -1.54 -28.83 5.80
CA GLY A 41 -2.40 -28.48 4.69
C GLY A 41 -3.50 -27.47 5.08
N ILE A 42 -3.31 -26.76 6.18
CA ILE A 42 -4.20 -25.68 6.60
C ILE A 42 -3.75 -24.45 5.83
N ALA A 43 -4.53 -24.06 4.81
CA ALA A 43 -4.31 -22.84 4.07
C ALA A 43 -4.28 -21.66 5.05
N GLN A 44 -3.18 -20.92 5.06
CA GLN A 44 -3.17 -19.58 5.62
C GLN A 44 -3.73 -18.66 4.54
N ASP A 45 -5.05 -18.43 4.58
CA ASP A 45 -5.75 -17.56 3.60
C ASP A 45 -5.37 -16.07 3.74
N ARG A 46 -4.53 -15.71 4.71
CA ARG A 46 -3.91 -14.39 4.78
C ARG A 46 -2.48 -14.45 4.27
N PRO A 47 -2.11 -13.72 3.21
CA PRO A 47 -0.70 -13.50 2.89
C PRO A 47 -0.04 -12.93 4.15
N GLN A 48 0.98 -13.63 4.65
CA GLN A 48 1.58 -13.30 5.93
C GLN A 48 2.36 -11.99 5.79
N GLY A 49 1.89 -10.93 6.47
CA GLY A 49 2.58 -9.66 6.64
C GLY A 49 2.80 -8.88 5.34
N ARG A 50 1.73 -8.36 4.73
CA ARG A 50 1.82 -7.40 3.60
C ARG A 50 2.38 -6.06 4.08
N ARG A 51 3.70 -6.08 4.29
CA ARG A 51 4.51 -4.99 4.79
C ARG A 51 5.71 -4.80 3.87
N ALA A 52 6.12 -3.57 3.69
CA ALA A 52 7.33 -3.26 2.95
C ALA A 52 7.97 -2.00 3.50
N ALA A 53 9.29 -1.95 3.41
CA ALA A 53 10.06 -0.74 3.66
C ALA A 53 10.91 -0.44 2.42
N VAL A 54 10.88 0.81 1.97
CA VAL A 54 11.65 1.32 0.83
C VAL A 54 12.50 2.47 1.32
N THR A 55 13.76 2.49 0.92
CA THR A 55 14.67 3.62 1.10
C THR A 55 15.13 4.07 -0.28
N ARG A 56 14.97 5.36 -0.57
CA ARG A 56 15.36 5.97 -1.84
C ARG A 56 16.22 7.19 -1.55
N ASP A 57 17.40 7.23 -2.12
CA ASP A 57 18.42 8.25 -1.85
C ASP A 57 19.00 8.74 -3.18
N THR A 58 18.84 10.03 -3.45
CA THR A 58 19.32 10.71 -4.66
C THR A 58 20.05 12.00 -4.28
N GLY A 59 20.58 12.72 -5.27
CA GLY A 59 21.16 14.05 -5.03
C GLY A 59 20.12 15.11 -4.61
N GLU A 60 18.83 14.83 -4.77
CA GLU A 60 17.72 15.77 -4.56
C GLU A 60 16.92 15.42 -3.30
N THR A 61 16.74 14.11 -3.02
CA THR A 61 15.91 13.63 -1.91
C THR A 61 16.47 12.38 -1.22
N ALA A 62 16.21 12.27 0.09
CA ALA A 62 16.45 11.09 0.90
C ALA A 62 15.16 10.69 1.63
N ILE A 63 14.65 9.50 1.32
CA ILE A 63 13.28 9.07 1.66
C ILE A 63 13.31 7.69 2.29
N VAL A 64 12.54 7.52 3.36
CA VAL A 64 12.19 6.22 3.93
C VAL A 64 10.68 6.09 4.01
N VAL A 65 10.15 5.00 3.48
CA VAL A 65 8.72 4.65 3.56
C VAL A 65 8.58 3.26 4.14
N GLU A 66 7.67 3.07 5.09
CA GLU A 66 7.20 1.78 5.57
C GLU A 66 5.67 1.73 5.45
N VAL A 67 5.15 0.65 4.84
CA VAL A 67 3.71 0.38 4.75
C VAL A 67 3.36 -0.93 5.45
N ASP A 68 2.18 -0.97 6.06
CA ASP A 68 1.57 -2.18 6.61
C ASP A 68 0.10 -2.28 6.20
N LEU A 69 -0.17 -3.05 5.15
CA LEU A 69 -1.51 -3.20 4.55
C LEU A 69 -2.48 -3.99 5.42
N ASP A 70 -1.97 -4.72 6.43
CA ASP A 70 -2.74 -5.60 7.30
C ASP A 70 -2.74 -5.11 8.77
N ALA A 71 -2.34 -3.86 9.02
CA ALA A 71 -2.30 -3.30 10.36
C ALA A 71 -3.67 -3.32 11.04
N THR A 72 -3.79 -4.00 12.19
CA THR A 72 -5.02 -3.97 13.01
C THR A 72 -5.24 -2.61 13.67
N GLU A 73 -4.15 -1.93 14.00
CA GLU A 73 -4.12 -0.54 14.48
C GLU A 73 -3.13 0.24 13.60
N PRO A 74 -3.61 0.81 12.48
CA PRO A 74 -2.76 1.51 11.53
C PRO A 74 -2.08 2.72 12.16
N LYS A 75 -0.75 2.66 12.28
CA LYS A 75 0.05 3.82 12.67
C LYS A 75 0.32 4.68 11.45
N ARG A 76 0.12 5.99 11.58
CA ARG A 76 0.40 6.98 10.54
C ARG A 76 1.36 8.02 11.11
N ARG A 77 2.55 8.11 10.54
CA ARG A 77 3.58 9.11 10.88
C ARG A 77 4.24 9.56 9.59
N ILE A 78 3.95 10.78 9.18
CA ILE A 78 4.31 11.29 7.86
C ILE A 78 5.01 12.63 8.08
N ASP A 79 6.20 12.77 7.51
CA ASP A 79 6.99 14.00 7.52
C ASP A 79 7.70 14.15 6.19
N THR A 80 7.08 14.87 5.26
CA THR A 80 7.68 15.23 3.96
C THR A 80 8.35 16.59 3.98
N GLY A 81 8.18 17.34 5.07
CA GLY A 81 8.48 18.77 5.11
C GLY A 81 7.50 19.65 4.32
N ILE A 82 6.38 19.11 3.82
CA ILE A 82 5.31 19.85 3.11
C ILE A 82 3.98 19.53 3.77
N GLY A 83 3.51 20.39 4.67
CA GLY A 83 2.38 20.08 5.56
C GLY A 83 1.07 19.72 4.86
N PHE A 84 0.77 20.35 3.72
CA PHE A 84 -0.42 19.97 2.94
C PHE A 84 -0.27 18.58 2.31
N TYR A 85 0.93 18.22 1.86
CA TYR A 85 1.18 16.90 1.29
C TYR A 85 1.18 15.81 2.36
N ASP A 86 1.71 16.09 3.56
CA ASP A 86 1.59 15.20 4.72
C ASP A 86 0.12 14.89 5.03
N HIS A 87 -0.73 15.92 5.02
CA HIS A 87 -2.16 15.76 5.19
C HIS A 87 -2.80 14.90 4.09
N MET A 88 -2.40 15.07 2.83
CA MET A 88 -2.89 14.27 1.69
C MET A 88 -2.47 12.80 1.79
N LEU A 89 -1.22 12.51 2.15
CA LEU A 89 -0.73 11.16 2.38
C LEU A 89 -1.44 10.48 3.56
N ASP A 90 -1.75 11.24 4.62
CA ASP A 90 -2.56 10.76 5.74
C ASP A 90 -3.97 10.36 5.28
N GLN A 91 -4.58 11.10 4.34
CA GLN A 91 -5.86 10.74 3.73
C GLN A 91 -5.78 9.40 2.98
N ILE A 92 -4.72 9.16 2.20
CA ILE A 92 -4.53 7.86 1.50
C ILE A 92 -4.51 6.73 2.52
N ALA A 93 -3.64 6.82 3.54
CA ALA A 93 -3.48 5.75 4.53
C ALA A 93 -4.73 5.56 5.39
N GLY A 94 -5.37 6.64 5.82
CA GLY A 94 -6.58 6.61 6.65
C GLY A 94 -7.79 6.01 5.93
N HIS A 95 -8.03 6.44 4.69
CA HIS A 95 -9.14 5.92 3.88
C HIS A 95 -8.83 4.53 3.30
N GLY A 96 -7.56 4.25 3.05
CA GLY A 96 -6.99 2.95 2.66
C GLY A 96 -7.05 1.90 3.77
N GLY A 97 -6.95 2.32 5.02
CA GLY A 97 -6.95 1.44 6.19
C GLY A 97 -5.62 0.70 6.40
N PHE A 98 -4.48 1.33 6.08
CA PHE A 98 -3.15 0.74 6.21
C PHE A 98 -2.21 1.64 7.03
N GLY A 99 -1.20 1.04 7.66
CA GLY A 99 -0.16 1.77 8.38
C GLY A 99 0.83 2.42 7.41
N LEU A 100 1.24 3.65 7.68
CA LEU A 100 2.19 4.41 6.87
C LEU A 100 3.17 5.17 7.77
N THR A 101 4.44 4.81 7.72
CA THR A 101 5.53 5.64 8.26
C THR A 101 6.33 6.20 7.10
N LEU A 102 6.47 7.51 7.02
CA LEU A 102 7.15 8.17 5.90
C LEU A 102 7.96 9.36 6.40
N ALA A 103 9.21 9.43 5.95
CA ALA A 103 10.09 10.58 6.16
C ALA A 103 10.79 10.94 4.86
N CYS A 104 10.86 12.24 4.53
CA CYS A 104 11.61 12.76 3.40
C CYS A 104 12.44 13.97 3.84
N THR A 105 13.70 14.00 3.41
CA THR A 105 14.51 15.21 3.38
C THR A 105 14.82 15.51 1.91
N GLY A 106 14.40 16.67 1.42
CA GLY A 106 14.63 17.08 0.04
C GLY A 106 15.16 18.50 -0.11
N ASP A 107 15.53 18.85 -1.32
CA ASP A 107 16.06 20.13 -1.78
C ASP A 107 15.03 21.28 -1.83
N ARG A 108 14.23 21.43 -0.77
CA ARG A 108 13.12 22.41 -0.65
C ARG A 108 13.50 23.89 -0.86
N HIS A 109 14.79 24.21 -0.95
CA HIS A 109 15.27 25.54 -1.28
C HIS A 109 15.15 25.84 -2.79
N ILE A 110 14.97 24.82 -3.63
CA ILE A 110 14.61 24.92 -5.04
C ILE A 110 13.09 25.06 -5.15
N ASP A 111 12.36 23.98 -4.90
CA ASP A 111 10.90 23.96 -4.72
C ASP A 111 10.46 22.62 -4.05
N GLY A 112 9.16 22.31 -4.05
CA GLY A 112 8.63 21.05 -3.52
C GLY A 112 8.54 19.90 -4.53
N HIS A 113 8.93 20.09 -5.80
CA HIS A 113 8.68 19.16 -6.90
C HIS A 113 9.31 17.80 -6.64
N HIS A 114 10.64 17.76 -6.46
CA HIS A 114 11.38 16.51 -6.29
C HIS A 114 10.89 15.76 -5.04
N SER A 115 10.65 16.48 -3.94
CA SER A 115 10.13 15.87 -2.71
C SER A 115 8.76 15.24 -2.92
N ILE A 116 7.83 15.89 -3.63
CA ILE A 116 6.48 15.34 -3.87
C ILE A 116 6.54 14.15 -4.84
N GLU A 117 7.30 14.26 -5.93
CA GLU A 117 7.45 13.19 -6.92
C GLU A 117 8.10 11.94 -6.31
N ASP A 118 9.24 12.12 -5.66
CA ASP A 118 10.04 11.00 -5.16
C ASP A 118 9.36 10.29 -3.99
N VAL A 119 8.59 11.02 -3.17
CA VAL A 119 7.74 10.43 -2.14
C VAL A 119 6.62 9.59 -2.75
N ALA A 120 6.00 10.07 -3.83
CA ALA A 120 4.99 9.29 -4.55
C ALA A 120 5.59 8.01 -5.17
N LEU A 121 6.80 8.09 -5.74
CA LEU A 121 7.52 6.92 -6.27
C LEU A 121 7.87 5.91 -5.16
N ALA A 122 8.44 6.38 -4.04
CA ALA A 122 8.83 5.51 -2.94
C ALA A 122 7.62 4.87 -2.26
N LEU A 123 6.53 5.62 -2.09
CA LEU A 123 5.27 5.07 -1.58
C LEU A 123 4.71 4.01 -2.52
N GLY A 124 4.69 4.26 -3.83
CA GLY A 124 4.15 3.29 -4.76
C GLY A 124 4.98 2.01 -4.87
N GLU A 125 6.31 2.11 -4.80
CA GLU A 125 7.20 0.94 -4.69
C GLU A 125 6.95 0.14 -3.41
N ALA A 126 6.75 0.82 -2.27
CA ALA A 126 6.44 0.16 -1.01
C ALA A 126 5.08 -0.56 -1.07
N LEU A 127 4.06 0.07 -1.66
CA LEU A 127 2.75 -0.55 -1.87
C LEU A 127 2.81 -1.77 -2.79
N ASP A 128 3.55 -1.70 -3.90
CA ASP A 128 3.75 -2.83 -4.81
C ASP A 128 4.48 -4.00 -4.13
N THR A 129 5.56 -3.68 -3.39
CA THR A 129 6.33 -4.69 -2.66
C THR A 129 5.45 -5.37 -1.61
N ALA A 130 4.64 -4.61 -0.87
CA ALA A 130 3.73 -5.15 0.13
C ALA A 130 2.57 -5.98 -0.48
N LEU A 131 2.20 -5.71 -1.74
CA LEU A 131 1.22 -6.50 -2.49
C LEU A 131 1.73 -7.88 -2.92
N GLY A 132 3.06 -8.08 -2.97
CA GLY A 132 3.69 -9.36 -3.28
C GLY A 132 3.24 -9.93 -4.63
N ASP A 133 2.80 -11.19 -4.64
CA ASP A 133 2.31 -11.86 -5.86
C ASP A 133 0.84 -11.53 -6.21
N ARG A 134 0.23 -10.59 -5.49
CA ARG A 134 -1.13 -10.07 -5.71
C ARG A 134 -2.21 -11.16 -5.69
N LYS A 135 -1.96 -12.29 -5.03
CA LYS A 135 -2.96 -13.36 -4.86
C LYS A 135 -4.02 -12.97 -3.83
N GLY A 136 -5.27 -13.29 -4.16
CA GLY A 136 -6.40 -13.14 -3.25
C GLY A 136 -6.78 -11.69 -2.92
N ILE A 137 -6.21 -10.70 -3.61
CA ILE A 137 -6.59 -9.29 -3.43
C ILE A 137 -7.86 -8.96 -4.23
N GLY A 138 -8.58 -7.91 -3.85
CA GLY A 138 -9.74 -7.41 -4.57
C GLY A 138 -9.43 -6.88 -5.97
N ARG A 139 -8.16 -6.51 -6.21
CA ARG A 139 -7.56 -6.02 -7.47
C ARG A 139 -8.12 -4.69 -7.98
N PHE A 140 -9.43 -4.58 -8.06
CA PHE A 140 -10.13 -3.40 -8.54
C PHE A 140 -10.66 -2.57 -7.38
N GLY A 141 -10.74 -1.26 -7.61
CA GLY A 141 -11.35 -0.34 -6.65
C GLY A 141 -11.90 0.90 -7.31
N PHE A 142 -12.95 1.47 -6.72
CA PHE A 142 -13.62 2.66 -7.22
C PHE A 142 -14.15 3.54 -6.09
N ALA A 143 -14.15 4.86 -6.27
CA ALA A 143 -14.70 5.81 -5.29
C ALA A 143 -15.27 7.06 -5.98
N LEU A 144 -16.29 7.67 -5.36
CA LEU A 144 -17.12 8.79 -5.85
C LEU A 144 -17.57 9.63 -4.62
N PRO A 145 -18.27 10.77 -4.82
CA PRO A 145 -17.93 12.16 -4.42
C PRO A 145 -17.57 12.46 -2.94
N MET A 146 -17.10 13.70 -2.69
CA MET A 146 -16.93 14.33 -1.37
C MET A 146 -17.52 15.75 -1.38
N ASP A 147 -18.55 16.01 -0.57
CA ASP A 147 -19.22 17.30 -0.44
C ASP A 147 -19.65 17.89 -1.80
N GLU A 148 -19.25 19.12 -2.13
CA GLU A 148 -19.56 19.75 -3.44
C GLU A 148 -18.64 19.28 -4.57
N THR A 149 -17.60 18.52 -4.23
CA THR A 149 -16.59 18.02 -5.16
C THR A 149 -16.88 16.58 -5.57
N SER A 150 -16.85 16.33 -6.88
CA SER A 150 -16.90 14.98 -7.44
C SER A 150 -15.49 14.54 -7.80
N ALA A 151 -14.93 13.58 -7.06
CA ALA A 151 -13.69 12.89 -7.42
C ALA A 151 -13.98 11.42 -7.69
N GLU A 152 -13.83 11.01 -8.95
CA GLU A 152 -13.86 9.61 -9.38
C GLU A 152 -12.44 9.08 -9.43
N VAL A 153 -12.17 7.99 -8.69
CA VAL A 153 -10.91 7.27 -8.79
C VAL A 153 -11.18 5.81 -9.11
N LEU A 154 -10.57 5.30 -10.18
CA LEU A 154 -10.64 3.89 -10.60
C LEU A 154 -9.23 3.30 -10.57
N ILE A 155 -9.09 2.14 -9.93
CA ILE A 155 -7.81 1.44 -9.79
C ILE A 155 -7.93 0.01 -10.31
N ASP A 156 -6.95 -0.43 -11.09
CA ASP A 156 -6.65 -1.84 -11.37
C ASP A 156 -5.21 -2.13 -10.92
N LEU A 157 -5.05 -2.92 -9.85
CA LEU A 157 -3.77 -3.43 -9.35
C LEU A 157 -3.20 -4.51 -10.27
N SER A 158 -2.95 -4.11 -11.51
CA SER A 158 -2.89 -5.00 -12.66
C SER A 158 -1.50 -5.55 -13.01
N GLY A 159 -0.46 -5.01 -12.38
CA GLY A 159 0.94 -5.21 -12.75
C GLY A 159 1.40 -4.33 -13.93
N ARG A 160 0.49 -3.53 -14.51
CA ARG A 160 0.78 -2.64 -15.64
C ARG A 160 0.56 -1.18 -15.24
N PRO A 161 1.58 -0.33 -15.37
CA PRO A 161 1.45 1.09 -15.06
C PRO A 161 0.62 1.81 -16.13
N PHE A 162 -0.35 2.60 -15.68
CA PHE A 162 -1.11 3.53 -16.52
C PHE A 162 -1.70 4.63 -15.66
N SER A 163 -1.63 5.89 -16.11
CA SER A 163 -2.24 7.00 -15.40
C SER A 163 -3.06 7.87 -16.35
N LYS A 164 -4.27 8.21 -15.92
CA LYS A 164 -5.12 9.21 -16.58
C LYS A 164 -5.64 10.16 -15.51
N PHE A 165 -5.43 11.46 -15.72
CA PHE A 165 -5.94 12.51 -14.84
C PHE A 165 -6.78 13.50 -15.64
N GLU A 166 -8.03 13.73 -15.21
CA GLU A 166 -8.98 14.64 -15.83
C GLU A 166 -9.53 15.62 -14.79
N GLY A 167 -9.03 16.85 -14.78
CA GLY A 167 -9.48 17.87 -13.84
C GLY A 167 -8.65 19.13 -14.00
N ASN A 168 -9.20 20.25 -13.53
CA ASN A 168 -8.54 21.54 -13.59
C ASN A 168 -8.57 22.24 -12.23
N PHE A 169 -7.45 22.87 -11.89
CA PHE A 169 -7.29 23.73 -10.74
C PHE A 169 -7.24 25.19 -11.21
N ARG A 170 -7.86 26.09 -10.45
CA ARG A 170 -7.87 27.53 -10.70
C ARG A 170 -6.66 28.21 -10.05
N ASP A 171 -6.32 27.78 -8.84
CA ASP A 171 -5.20 28.27 -8.06
C ASP A 171 -3.93 27.50 -8.41
N GLU A 172 -2.79 28.20 -8.44
CA GLU A 172 -1.48 27.59 -8.70
C GLU A 172 -1.02 26.69 -7.54
N LYS A 173 -1.55 26.92 -6.33
CA LYS A 173 -1.17 26.21 -5.11
C LYS A 173 -2.30 26.15 -4.09
N VAL A 174 -2.27 25.11 -3.25
CA VAL A 174 -3.05 25.00 -2.02
C VAL A 174 -2.06 24.96 -0.86
N GLY A 175 -1.98 26.05 -0.09
CA GLY A 175 -0.90 26.24 0.87
C GLY A 175 0.46 26.28 0.15
N ASP A 176 1.36 25.37 0.54
CA ASP A 176 2.69 25.20 -0.08
C ASP A 176 2.74 24.07 -1.14
N PHE A 177 1.59 23.46 -1.46
CA PHE A 177 1.50 22.39 -2.45
C PHE A 177 1.09 22.96 -3.82
N PRO A 178 1.95 22.91 -4.85
CA PRO A 178 1.57 23.34 -6.19
C PRO A 178 0.49 22.41 -6.76
N THR A 179 -0.64 22.94 -7.22
CA THR A 179 -1.78 22.13 -7.68
C THR A 179 -1.42 21.26 -8.88
N GLN A 180 -0.49 21.71 -9.71
CA GLN A 180 0.11 20.94 -10.81
C GLN A 180 0.76 19.63 -10.36
N MET A 181 1.16 19.51 -9.09
CA MET A 181 1.72 18.27 -8.56
C MET A 181 0.67 17.20 -8.31
N THR A 182 -0.62 17.54 -8.26
CA THR A 182 -1.70 16.55 -8.09
C THR A 182 -1.67 15.47 -9.18
N PRO A 183 -1.74 15.79 -10.50
CA PRO A 183 -1.61 14.78 -11.54
C PRO A 183 -0.25 14.07 -11.52
N HIS A 184 0.83 14.76 -11.18
CA HIS A 184 2.16 14.15 -11.05
C HIS A 184 2.20 13.06 -9.96
N VAL A 185 1.63 13.30 -8.79
CA VAL A 185 1.56 12.29 -7.71
C VAL A 185 0.86 11.02 -8.19
N PHE A 186 -0.29 11.14 -8.86
CA PHE A 186 -1.01 9.97 -9.37
C PHE A 186 -0.30 9.27 -10.52
N ARG A 187 0.47 10.00 -11.32
CA ARG A 187 1.36 9.42 -12.35
C ARG A 187 2.47 8.61 -11.71
N SER A 188 3.21 9.20 -10.78
CA SER A 188 4.32 8.55 -10.06
C SER A 188 3.88 7.33 -9.25
N LEU A 189 2.73 7.42 -8.58
CA LEU A 189 2.10 6.27 -7.92
C LEU A 189 1.76 5.17 -8.91
N ALA A 190 1.09 5.47 -10.03
CA ALA A 190 0.72 4.46 -11.02
C ALA A 190 1.94 3.72 -11.60
N ASP A 191 3.00 4.48 -11.88
CA ASP A 191 4.24 3.98 -12.48
C ASP A 191 4.96 3.02 -11.54
N SER A 192 5.22 3.45 -10.29
CA SER A 192 5.91 2.66 -9.25
C SER A 192 5.06 1.55 -8.63
N MET A 193 3.74 1.73 -8.47
CA MET A 193 2.82 0.69 -8.00
C MET A 193 2.54 -0.39 -9.05
N ARG A 194 2.95 -0.16 -10.31
CA ARG A 194 2.57 -0.98 -11.47
C ARG A 194 1.05 -1.20 -11.51
N ALA A 195 0.31 -0.10 -11.48
CA ALA A 195 -1.15 -0.09 -11.44
C ALA A 195 -1.72 0.84 -12.50
N ALA A 196 -2.94 0.55 -12.96
CA ALA A 196 -3.71 1.50 -13.74
C ALA A 196 -4.52 2.37 -12.77
N ILE A 197 -4.33 3.69 -12.82
CA ILE A 197 -5.00 4.67 -11.97
C ILE A 197 -5.65 5.71 -12.87
N HIS A 198 -6.98 5.83 -12.79
CA HIS A 198 -7.73 6.89 -13.44
C HIS A 198 -8.31 7.80 -12.38
N VAL A 199 -8.11 9.10 -12.54
CA VAL A 199 -8.64 10.14 -11.66
C VAL A 199 -9.42 11.14 -12.50
N LYS A 200 -10.65 11.42 -12.13
CA LYS A 200 -11.45 12.53 -12.67
C LYS A 200 -11.94 13.39 -11.51
N VAL A 201 -11.77 14.70 -11.60
CA VAL A 201 -12.21 15.63 -10.54
C VAL A 201 -12.90 16.87 -11.08
N GLU A 202 -14.04 17.20 -10.48
CA GLU A 202 -14.84 18.39 -10.74
C GLU A 202 -15.26 19.01 -9.39
N GLY A 203 -15.23 20.33 -9.28
CA GLY A 203 -15.58 21.04 -8.03
C GLY A 203 -15.30 22.54 -8.12
N GLU A 204 -15.62 23.27 -7.06
CA GLU A 204 -15.42 24.72 -7.01
C GLU A 204 -14.15 25.13 -6.27
N ASN A 205 -13.85 24.45 -5.16
CA ASN A 205 -12.72 24.75 -4.28
C ASN A 205 -11.54 23.80 -4.57
N ASP A 206 -10.36 24.34 -4.86
CA ASP A 206 -9.21 23.52 -5.25
C ASP A 206 -8.62 22.70 -4.09
N HIS A 207 -8.72 23.17 -2.84
CA HIS A 207 -8.40 22.34 -1.68
C HIS A 207 -9.30 21.11 -1.67
N HIS A 208 -10.61 21.29 -1.79
CA HIS A 208 -11.57 20.19 -1.77
C HIS A 208 -11.33 19.22 -2.94
N LYS A 209 -11.01 19.72 -4.14
CA LYS A 209 -10.63 18.88 -5.29
C LYS A 209 -9.43 18.00 -5.00
N VAL A 210 -8.33 18.60 -4.51
CA VAL A 210 -7.12 17.82 -4.21
C VAL A 210 -7.43 16.80 -3.12
N GLU A 211 -8.00 17.22 -1.99
CA GLU A 211 -8.33 16.33 -0.89
C GLU A 211 -9.28 15.20 -1.29
N ALA A 212 -10.29 15.48 -2.11
CA ALA A 212 -11.21 14.48 -2.64
C ALA A 212 -10.48 13.44 -3.50
N CYS A 213 -9.52 13.83 -4.34
CA CYS A 213 -8.73 12.88 -5.13
C CYS A 213 -7.97 11.90 -4.22
N PHE A 214 -7.29 12.40 -3.18
CA PHE A 214 -6.49 11.57 -2.28
C PHE A 214 -7.36 10.66 -1.39
N LYS A 215 -8.49 11.16 -0.88
CA LYS A 215 -9.47 10.35 -0.14
C LYS A 215 -10.09 9.26 -1.02
N ALA A 216 -10.53 9.63 -2.23
CA ALA A 216 -11.11 8.70 -3.19
C ALA A 216 -10.10 7.63 -3.59
N PHE A 217 -8.83 8.00 -3.82
CA PHE A 217 -7.76 7.04 -4.05
C PHE A 217 -7.56 6.08 -2.87
N GLY A 218 -7.50 6.57 -1.64
CA GLY A 218 -7.43 5.72 -0.45
C GLY A 218 -8.62 4.75 -0.38
N ARG A 219 -9.85 5.21 -0.63
CA ARG A 219 -11.06 4.37 -0.64
C ARG A 219 -11.05 3.31 -1.74
N ALA A 220 -10.67 3.68 -2.96
CA ALA A 220 -10.53 2.75 -4.07
C ALA A 220 -9.43 1.71 -3.76
N LEU A 221 -8.29 2.17 -3.25
CA LEU A 221 -7.18 1.31 -2.88
C LEU A 221 -7.62 0.28 -1.83
N ARG A 222 -8.36 0.69 -0.79
CA ARG A 222 -8.90 -0.24 0.22
C ARG A 222 -9.67 -1.42 -0.35
N GLN A 223 -10.47 -1.18 -1.40
CA GLN A 223 -11.20 -2.24 -2.10
C GLN A 223 -10.24 -3.17 -2.84
N GLY A 224 -9.29 -2.59 -3.59
CA GLY A 224 -8.27 -3.34 -4.32
C GLY A 224 -7.36 -4.17 -3.41
N LEU A 225 -7.06 -3.66 -2.20
CA LEU A 225 -6.25 -4.32 -1.18
C LEU A 225 -7.01 -5.38 -0.38
N ALA A 226 -8.34 -5.42 -0.43
CA ALA A 226 -9.12 -6.34 0.39
C ALA A 226 -8.76 -7.79 0.07
N ILE A 227 -8.54 -8.62 1.09
CA ILE A 227 -8.30 -10.05 0.89
C ILE A 227 -9.64 -10.77 0.78
N GLY A 228 -9.84 -11.51 -0.32
CA GLY A 228 -11.01 -12.33 -0.58
C GLY A 228 -10.73 -13.40 -1.63
N GLY A 229 -10.83 -14.68 -1.23
CA GLY A 229 -10.59 -15.84 -2.10
C GLY A 229 -9.12 -16.21 -2.26
N GLY A 230 -8.83 -17.46 -2.63
CA GLY A 230 -7.47 -18.01 -2.68
C GLY A 230 -6.75 -17.97 -4.04
N SER A 231 -7.36 -17.40 -5.08
CA SER A 231 -6.80 -17.39 -6.44
C SER A 231 -6.25 -16.01 -6.83
N VAL A 232 -5.37 -15.97 -7.84
CA VAL A 232 -4.99 -14.73 -8.51
C VAL A 232 -6.25 -14.17 -9.20
N PRO A 233 -6.64 -12.90 -8.98
CA PRO A 233 -7.80 -12.28 -9.62
C PRO A 233 -7.50 -11.91 -11.08
N SER A 234 -7.00 -12.85 -11.89
CA SER A 234 -6.63 -12.68 -13.28
C SER A 234 -7.01 -13.92 -14.08
N THR A 235 -7.74 -13.72 -15.18
CA THR A 235 -8.07 -14.80 -16.12
C THR A 235 -6.83 -15.40 -16.81
N LYS A 236 -5.70 -14.68 -16.79
CA LYS A 236 -4.40 -15.15 -17.30
C LYS A 236 -3.62 -16.00 -16.28
N GLY A 237 -4.09 -16.08 -15.04
CA GLY A 237 -3.43 -16.81 -13.95
C GLY A 237 -2.20 -16.13 -13.35
N VAL A 238 -1.80 -14.96 -13.86
CA VAL A 238 -0.68 -14.13 -13.39
C VAL A 238 -1.02 -12.63 -13.46
N LEU A 239 -0.37 -11.83 -12.61
CA LEU A 239 -0.42 -10.36 -12.56
C LEU A 239 1.00 -9.79 -12.48
#